data_AF-A0A661QKG1-F1
#
_entry.id   AF-A0A661QKG1-F1
#
_cell.length_a   1.000
_cell.length_b   1.000
_cell.length_c   1.000
_cell.angle_alpha   90.00
_cell.angle_beta   90.00
_cell.angle_gamma   90.00
#
_symmetry.space_group_name_H-M   'P 1'
#
loop_
_entity.id
_entity.type
_entity.pdbx_description
1 polymer ?
#
loop_
_entity_poly.entity_id
_entity_poly.type
_entity_poly.pdbx_seq_one_letter_code
_entity_poly.pdbx_strand_id
1 'polypeptide(L)' 'MPNITISLDEDLLKQGRLYAQKHRTTLNALIRDQLKKTVMRENNEWLDEIFSLVDKLGVRSKGPRWKREDIYDV' A
#
# COMPACT_ATOMS: atom_id res chain seq x y z
N MET A 1 -17.14 14.55 9.65
CA MET A 1 -16.58 14.18 8.33
C MET A 1 -17.63 14.49 7.26
N PRO A 2 -17.23 14.96 6.07
CA PRO A 2 -18.16 15.15 4.96
C PRO A 2 -18.71 13.79 4.48
N ASN A 3 -19.97 13.75 4.10
CA ASN A 3 -20.61 12.59 3.50
C ASN A 3 -20.61 12.72 1.97
N ILE A 4 -20.47 11.59 1.28
CA ILE A 4 -20.46 11.53 -0.18
C ILE A 4 -21.60 10.60 -0.59
N THR A 5 -22.44 11.05 -1.52
CA THR A 5 -23.43 10.20 -2.18
C THR A 5 -22.86 9.79 -3.53
N ILE A 6 -22.83 8.48 -3.80
CA ILE A 6 -22.33 7.92 -5.05
C ILE A 6 -23.38 6.97 -5.63
N SER A 7 -23.54 6.99 -6.94
CA SER A 7 -24.36 6.02 -7.66
C SER A 7 -23.50 4.82 -8.05
N LEU A 8 -24.04 3.62 -7.87
CA LEU A 8 -23.38 2.34 -8.19
C LEU A 8 -24.41 1.43 -8.85
N ASP A 9 -23.97 0.56 -9.76
CA ASP A 9 -24.80 -0.52 -10.26
C ASP A 9 -25.28 -1.42 -9.10
N GLU A 10 -26.52 -1.87 -9.17
CA GLU A 10 -27.14 -2.63 -8.08
C GLU A 10 -26.40 -3.94 -7.79
N ASP A 11 -25.97 -4.63 -8.85
CA ASP A 11 -25.17 -5.85 -8.74
C ASP A 11 -23.82 -5.57 -8.08
N LEU A 12 -23.16 -4.47 -8.44
CA LEU A 12 -21.89 -4.07 -7.83
C LEU A 12 -22.06 -3.75 -6.35
N LEU A 13 -23.13 -3.06 -5.97
CA LEU A 13 -23.45 -2.76 -4.57
C LEU A 13 -23.64 -4.05 -3.76
N LYS A 14 -24.36 -5.03 -4.32
CA LYS A 14 -24.61 -6.32 -3.69
C LYS A 14 -23.31 -7.12 -3.51
N GLN A 15 -22.54 -7.27 -4.58
CA GLN A 15 -21.26 -7.99 -4.53
C GLN A 15 -20.25 -7.32 -3.60
N GLY A 16 -20.18 -5.98 -3.62
CA GLY A 16 -19.32 -5.20 -2.73
C GLY A 16 -19.65 -5.41 -1.26
N ARG A 17 -20.93 -5.50 -0.90
CA ARG A 17 -21.36 -5.80 0.48
C ARG A 17 -20.96 -7.22 0.91
N LEU A 18 -21.16 -8.22 0.04
CA LEU A 18 -20.76 -9.60 0.32
C LEU A 18 -19.24 -9.72 0.51
N TYR A 19 -18.47 -9.07 -0.35
CA TYR A 19 -17.02 -9.00 -0.23
C TYR A 19 -16.61 -8.36 1.10
N ALA A 20 -17.14 -7.18 1.42
CA ALA A 20 -16.83 -6.50 2.67
C ALA A 20 -17.15 -7.38 3.90
N GLN A 21 -18.29 -8.06 3.91
CA GLN A 21 -18.68 -8.97 4.98
C GLN A 21 -17.70 -10.14 5.12
N LYS A 22 -17.32 -10.79 4.01
CA LYS A 22 -16.35 -11.89 4.00
C LYS A 22 -15.00 -11.46 4.59
N HIS A 23 -14.62 -10.21 4.36
CA HIS A 23 -13.39 -9.60 4.87
C HIS A 23 -13.56 -8.88 6.21
N ARG A 24 -14.67 -9.11 6.93
CA ARG A 24 -14.97 -8.51 8.25
C ARG A 24 -14.88 -6.98 8.27
N THR A 25 -15.33 -6.34 7.20
CA THR A 25 -15.35 -4.88 7.04
C THR A 25 -16.73 -4.41 6.52
N THR A 26 -16.88 -3.10 6.32
CA THR A 26 -18.09 -2.51 5.71
C THR A 26 -17.78 -1.99 4.32
N LEU A 27 -18.79 -1.90 3.45
CA LEU A 27 -18.61 -1.33 2.11
C LEU A 27 -18.05 0.11 2.19
N ASN A 28 -18.52 0.92 3.13
CA ASN A 28 -18.02 2.27 3.32
C ASN A 28 -16.55 2.28 3.76
N ALA A 29 -16.15 1.38 4.66
CA ALA A 29 -14.75 1.27 5.07
C ALA A 29 -13.86 0.79 3.90
N LEU A 30 -14.34 -0.16 3.10
CA LEU A 30 -13.65 -0.64 1.91
C LEU A 30 -13.44 0.49 0.88
N ILE A 31 -14.49 1.28 0.59
CA ILE A 31 -14.40 2.42 -0.34
C ILE A 31 -13.36 3.43 0.16
N ARG A 32 -13.38 3.77 1.45
CA ARG A 32 -12.41 4.71 2.03
C ARG A 32 -10.98 4.18 1.94
N ASP A 33 -10.76 2.91 2.28
CA ASP A 33 -9.44 2.30 2.22
C ASP A 33 -8.90 2.28 0.79
N GLN A 34 -9.78 1.99 -0.18
CA GLN A 34 -9.39 1.96 -1.58
C GLN A 34 -9.11 3.35 -2.14
N LEU A 35 -9.92 4.36 -1.81
CA LEU A 35 -9.63 5.75 -2.12
C LEU A 35 -8.29 6.20 -1.52
N LYS A 36 -8.05 5.85 -0.25
CA LYS A 36 -6.78 6.16 0.43
C LYS A 36 -5.61 5.50 -0.29
N LYS A 37 -5.70 4.21 -0.62
CA LYS A 37 -4.64 3.49 -1.33
C LYS A 37 -4.37 4.04 -2.72
N THR A 38 -5.40 4.43 -3.46
CA THR A 38 -5.25 4.99 -4.80
C THR A 38 -4.61 6.37 -4.77
N VAL A 39 -5.08 7.27 -3.90
CA VAL A 39 -4.58 8.65 -3.82
C VAL A 39 -3.23 8.73 -3.12
N MET A 40 -3.01 7.96 -2.04
CA MET A 40 -1.73 8.01 -1.32
C MET A 40 -0.61 7.25 -2.02
N ARG A 41 -0.90 6.33 -2.95
CA ARG A 41 0.14 5.73 -3.81
C ARG A 41 0.82 6.74 -4.73
N GLU A 42 0.12 7.83 -5.08
CA GLU A 42 0.73 8.92 -5.84
C GLU A 42 1.66 9.76 -4.96
N ASN A 43 1.48 9.73 -3.64
CA ASN A 43 2.31 10.46 -2.69
C ASN A 43 3.58 9.67 -2.31
N ASN A 44 4.33 9.18 -3.30
CA ASN A 44 5.65 8.56 -3.12
C ASN A 44 6.72 9.54 -2.60
N GLU A 45 6.36 10.80 -2.34
CA GLU A 45 7.21 11.80 -1.70
C GLU A 45 7.89 11.27 -0.43
N TRP A 46 7.22 10.40 0.34
CA TRP A 46 7.84 9.79 1.53
C TRP A 46 8.98 8.81 1.19
N LEU A 47 8.91 8.11 0.05
CA LEU A 47 10.00 7.24 -0.42
C LEU A 47 11.18 8.09 -0.85
N ASP A 48 10.93 9.17 -1.59
CA ASP A 48 11.97 10.11 -2.01
C ASP A 48 12.63 10.78 -0.80
N GLU A 49 11.84 11.13 0.23
CA GLU A 49 12.36 11.67 1.49
C GLU A 49 13.26 10.67 2.21
N ILE A 50 12.83 9.40 2.30
CA ILE A 50 13.63 8.32 2.91
C ILE A 50 14.92 8.09 2.13
N PHE A 51 14.87 7.98 0.80
CA PHE A 51 16.08 7.82 -0.01
C PHE A 51 17.01 9.02 0.13
N SER A 52 16.47 10.25 0.16
CA SER A 52 17.28 11.45 0.41
C SER A 52 17.97 11.45 1.77
N LEU A 53 17.31 10.92 2.81
CA LEU A 53 17.87 10.79 4.16
C LEU A 53 18.98 9.73 4.18
N VAL A 54 18.75 8.58 3.55
CA VAL A 54 19.74 7.51 3.44
C VAL A 54 20.98 7.98 2.67
N ASP A 55 20.79 8.67 1.55
CA ASP A 55 21.88 9.22 0.73
C ASP A 55 22.68 10.29 1.49
N LYS A 56 22.00 11.19 2.22
CA LYS A 56 22.67 12.20 3.07
C LYS A 56 23.48 11.59 4.20
N LEU A 57 22.96 10.53 4.82
CA LEU A 57 23.63 9.88 5.95
C LEU A 57 24.84 9.05 5.49
N GLY A 58 24.90 8.63 4.22
CA GLY A 58 26.04 7.90 3.65
C GLY A 58 26.34 6.58 4.38
N VAL A 59 25.36 6.06 5.13
CA VAL A 59 25.54 4.92 6.03
C VAL A 59 25.63 3.64 5.20
N ARG A 60 26.85 3.10 5.12
CA ARG A 60 27.05 1.73 4.64
C ARG A 60 26.89 0.80 5.82
N SER A 61 25.97 -0.17 5.71
CA SER A 61 25.69 -1.15 6.77
C SER A 61 26.90 -2.02 7.16
N LYS A 62 28.04 -1.90 6.46
CA LYS A 62 29.23 -2.76 6.59
C LYS A 62 28.88 -4.25 6.66
N GLY A 63 27.74 -4.62 6.07
CA GLY A 63 27.25 -5.99 6.07
C GLY A 63 28.24 -6.93 5.39
N PRO A 64 28.05 -8.25 5.54
CA PRO A 64 28.90 -9.24 4.89
C PRO A 64 28.99 -8.94 3.39
N ARG A 65 30.19 -9.02 2.82
CA ARG A 65 30.35 -8.97 1.37
C ARG A 65 30.12 -10.38 0.86
N TRP A 66 28.92 -10.63 0.35
CA TRP A 66 28.59 -11.89 -0.29
C TRP A 66 29.26 -11.90 -1.65
N LYS A 67 30.07 -12.92 -1.92
CA LYS A 67 30.44 -13.27 -3.30
C LYS A 67 29.29 -14.05 -3.91
N ARG A 68 29.21 -14.03 -5.24
CA ARG A 68 28.11 -14.69 -5.97
C ARG A 68 28.04 -16.19 -5.62
N GLU A 69 29.19 -16.79 -5.37
CA GLU A 69 29.35 -18.18 -4.97
C GLU A 69 28.71 -18.51 -3.61
N ASP A 70 28.64 -17.54 -2.68
CA ASP A 70 28.11 -17.74 -1.31
C ASP A 70 26.57 -17.83 -1.26
N ILE A 71 25.89 -17.61 -2.39
CA ILE A 71 24.43 -17.53 -2.49
C ILE A 71 23.82 -18.85 -3.01
N TYR A 72 24.65 -19.76 -3.53
CA TYR A 72 24.19 -21.06 -4.00
C TYR A 72 24.37 -22.12 -2.90
N ASP A 73 23.27 -22.75 -2.48
CA ASP A 73 23.33 -23.98 -1.67
C ASP A 73 23.76 -25.12 -2.60
N VAL A 74 24.96 -25.68 -2.38
CA VAL A 74 25.47 -26.89 -3.04
C VAL A 74 25.01 -28.14 -2.30
#